data_AF-A0A2V8M5V8-F1
#
_entry.id   AF-A0A2V8M5V8-F1
#
_cell.length_a   1.000
_cell.length_b   1.000
_cell.length_c   1.000
_cell.angle_alpha   90.00
_cell.angle_beta   90.00
_cell.angle_gamma   90.00
#
_symmetry.space_group_name_H-M   'P 1'
#
loop_
_entity.id
_entity.type
_entity.pdbx_description
1 polymer ?
#
loop_
_entity_poly.entity_id
_entity_poly.type
_entity_poly.pdbx_seq_one_letter_code
_entity_poly.pdbx_strand_id
1 'polypeptide(L)'
;MKNVVLETIQWATLPHIHEVAPIGEKDHEVLSDIREVLQRHGYTDRFGVCLLHKHFDLSSDECLVEYTDMDSRTQRLAVEKRQPSTEGWIETVWRFSNATNVTLCEQECRYEDGGHKHIHAIVGR
;
A
#
# COMPACT_ATOMS: atom_id res chain seq x y z
N MET A 1 -14.38 3.73 -17.50
CA MET A 1 -13.78 4.03 -16.19
C MET A 1 -12.28 4.12 -16.37
N LYS A 2 -11.61 5.09 -15.75
CA LYS A 2 -10.13 5.11 -15.72
C LYS A 2 -9.69 4.04 -14.72
N ASN A 3 -8.81 3.13 -15.12
CA ASN A 3 -8.24 2.14 -14.21
C ASN A 3 -7.20 2.85 -13.34
N VAL A 4 -7.46 2.91 -12.03
CA VAL A 4 -6.51 3.40 -11.04
C VAL A 4 -5.91 2.20 -10.35
N VAL A 5 -4.58 2.15 -10.32
CA VAL A 5 -3.82 1.01 -9.83
C VAL A 5 -3.10 1.47 -8.55
N LEU A 6 -3.58 1.00 -7.40
CA LEU A 6 -3.07 1.33 -6.08
C LEU A 6 -2.30 0.15 -5.50
N GLU A 7 -1.05 0.35 -5.10
CA GLU A 7 -0.28 -0.65 -4.36
C GLU A 7 -0.16 -0.27 -2.89
N THR A 8 -0.26 -1.26 -2.00
CA THR A 8 0.10 -1.07 -0.59
C THR A 8 1.54 -0.60 -0.50
N ILE A 9 1.79 0.41 0.32
CA ILE A 9 3.15 0.91 0.45
C ILE A 9 4.02 -0.11 1.17
N GLN A 10 4.92 -0.74 0.42
CA GLN A 10 6.08 -1.41 0.98
C GLN A 10 7.17 -0.36 1.18
N TRP A 11 7.17 0.24 2.38
CA TRP A 11 8.03 1.37 2.76
C TRP A 11 9.51 1.11 2.44
N ALA A 12 9.96 -0.15 2.48
CA ALA A 12 11.32 -0.58 2.16
C ALA A 12 11.90 -0.05 0.84
N THR A 13 11.05 0.17 -0.17
CA THR A 13 11.46 0.60 -1.51
C THR A 13 11.52 2.12 -1.69
N LEU A 14 11.11 2.89 -0.68
CA LEU A 14 11.14 4.35 -0.70
C LEU A 14 12.52 4.87 -0.23
N PRO A 15 12.89 6.11 -0.60
CA PRO A 15 14.09 6.74 -0.07
C PRO A 15 14.04 6.90 1.44
N HIS A 16 15.20 6.95 2.09
CA HIS A 16 15.26 7.18 3.53
C HIS A 16 14.76 8.59 3.87
N ILE A 17 14.14 8.81 5.04
CA ILE A 17 13.59 10.13 5.42
C ILE A 17 14.63 11.27 5.36
N HIS A 18 15.90 10.97 5.64
CA HIS A 18 16.99 11.94 5.54
C HIS A 18 17.38 12.31 4.10
N GLU A 19 16.88 11.59 3.11
CA GLU A 19 17.13 11.79 1.69
C GLU A 19 15.93 12.43 0.97
N VAL A 20 14.77 12.50 1.64
CA VAL A 20 13.56 13.11 1.10
C VAL A 20 13.53 14.59 1.47
N ALA A 21 13.35 15.45 0.47
CA ALA A 21 13.18 16.88 0.70
C ALA A 21 11.88 17.15 1.49
N PRO A 22 11.88 18.11 2.43
CA PRO A 22 10.65 18.60 3.03
C PRO A 22 9.70 19.14 1.96
N ILE A 23 8.39 19.14 2.25
CA ILE A 23 7.38 19.76 1.40
C ILE A 23 7.77 21.22 1.14
N GLY A 24 7.82 21.61 -0.13
CA GLY A 24 8.25 22.93 -0.57
C GLY A 24 7.29 23.58 -1.57
N GLU A 25 7.67 24.75 -2.07
CA GLU A 25 6.85 25.54 -3.01
C GLU A 25 6.46 24.75 -4.27
N LYS A 26 7.35 23.87 -4.75
CA LYS A 26 7.10 23.02 -5.92
C LYS A 26 5.99 22.00 -5.72
N ASP A 27 5.72 21.61 -4.46
CA ASP A 27 4.67 20.64 -4.14
C ASP A 27 3.31 21.32 -3.97
N HIS A 28 3.27 22.64 -3.75
CA HIS A 28 2.03 23.36 -3.46
C HIS A 28 1.01 23.28 -4.60
N GLU A 29 1.48 23.39 -5.84
CA GLU A 29 0.61 23.26 -7.02
C GLU A 29 -0.02 21.87 -7.07
N VAL A 30 0.79 20.81 -6.90
CA VAL A 30 0.31 19.42 -6.89
C VAL A 30 -0.66 19.15 -5.74
N LEU A 31 -0.35 19.64 -4.53
CA LEU A 31 -1.22 19.48 -3.37
C LEU A 31 -2.55 20.25 -3.54
N SER A 32 -2.51 21.42 -4.17
CA SER A 32 -3.69 22.20 -4.51
C SER A 32 -4.58 21.44 -5.49
N ASP A 33 -4.00 20.86 -6.53
CA ASP A 33 -4.74 20.07 -7.53
C ASP A 33 -5.40 18.83 -6.92
N ILE A 34 -4.68 18.11 -6.03
CA ILE A 34 -5.23 16.97 -5.29
C ILE A 34 -6.42 17.42 -4.43
N ARG A 35 -6.27 18.53 -3.69
CA ARG A 35 -7.37 19.09 -2.88
C ARG A 35 -8.58 19.43 -3.74
N GLU A 36 -8.40 20.05 -4.89
CA GLU A 36 -9.51 20.40 -5.79
C GLU A 36 -10.24 19.13 -6.27
N VAL A 37 -9.52 18.08 -6.66
CA VAL A 37 -10.12 16.79 -7.03
C VAL A 37 -10.95 16.22 -5.87
N LEU A 38 -10.40 16.15 -4.67
CA LEU A 38 -11.11 15.62 -3.51
C LEU A 38 -12.34 16.45 -3.16
N GLN A 39 -12.26 17.78 -3.26
CA GLN A 39 -13.39 18.68 -3.04
C GLN A 39 -14.50 18.45 -4.07
N ARG A 40 -14.16 18.35 -5.36
CA ARG A 40 -15.15 18.12 -6.43
C ARG A 40 -15.94 16.83 -6.24
N HIS A 41 -15.35 15.82 -5.60
CA HIS A 41 -16.01 14.54 -5.34
C HIS A 41 -16.61 14.44 -3.92
N GLY A 42 -16.37 15.39 -3.03
CA GLY A 42 -16.82 15.32 -1.63
C GLY A 42 -16.04 14.33 -0.76
N TYR A 43 -14.75 14.11 -1.04
CA TYR A 43 -13.89 13.12 -0.38
C TYR A 43 -12.81 13.72 0.52
N THR A 44 -12.89 15.02 0.85
CA THR A 44 -11.88 15.69 1.68
C THR A 44 -11.77 15.14 3.11
N ASP A 45 -12.85 14.55 3.63
CA ASP A 45 -12.86 13.94 4.98
C ASP A 45 -12.51 12.44 4.95
N ARG A 46 -12.29 11.88 3.75
CA ARG A 46 -12.05 10.45 3.54
C ARG A 46 -10.61 10.13 3.17
N PHE A 47 -9.98 11.00 2.37
CA PHE A 47 -8.65 10.80 1.84
C PHE A 47 -7.77 12.03 2.06
N GLY A 48 -6.47 11.79 2.18
CA GLY A 48 -5.44 12.82 2.35
C GLY A 48 -4.12 12.39 1.70
N VAL A 49 -3.05 13.11 2.01
CA VAL A 49 -1.70 12.85 1.48
C VAL A 49 -0.74 12.52 2.62
N CYS A 50 0.25 11.68 2.34
CA CYS A 50 1.37 11.38 3.21
C CYS A 50 2.67 11.50 2.40
N LEU A 51 3.72 12.05 3.02
CA LEU A 51 5.04 12.09 2.40
C LEU A 51 5.64 10.67 2.37
N LEU A 52 5.97 10.18 1.19
CA LEU A 52 6.48 8.82 1.02
C LEU A 52 7.97 8.74 1.37
N HIS A 53 8.32 8.01 2.42
CA HIS A 53 9.71 7.80 2.87
C HIS A 53 9.82 6.54 3.74
N LYS A 54 11.02 6.00 3.95
CA LYS A 54 11.29 4.98 4.97
C LYS A 54 12.12 5.49 6.14
N HIS A 55 11.97 4.86 7.29
CA HIS A 55 12.84 5.09 8.46
C HIS A 55 13.93 4.02 8.62
N PHE A 56 13.73 2.84 8.01
CA PHE A 56 14.67 1.72 8.05
C PHE A 56 14.31 0.72 6.94
N ASP A 57 15.22 -0.21 6.67
CA ASP A 57 15.01 -1.27 5.69
C ASP A 57 14.13 -2.39 6.26
N LEU A 58 13.36 -3.02 5.39
CA LEU A 58 12.61 -4.26 5.69
C LEU A 58 13.13 -5.37 4.79
N SER A 59 13.11 -6.59 5.32
CA SER A 59 13.35 -7.80 4.53
C SER A 59 12.18 -8.06 3.57
N SER A 60 12.41 -8.90 2.56
CA SER A 60 11.39 -9.23 1.55
C SER A 60 10.15 -9.95 2.12
N ASP A 61 10.31 -10.61 3.26
CA ASP A 61 9.27 -11.32 4.01
C ASP A 61 8.73 -10.52 5.21
N GLU A 62 9.03 -9.22 5.29
CA GLU A 62 8.58 -8.32 6.36
C GLU A 62 7.59 -7.27 5.84
N CYS A 63 6.77 -6.74 6.74
CA CYS A 63 5.84 -5.66 6.50
C CYS A 63 5.69 -4.79 7.76
N LEU A 64 5.18 -3.56 7.59
CA LEU A 64 4.83 -2.69 8.72
C LEU A 64 3.34 -2.82 9.02
N VAL A 65 3.03 -3.03 10.30
CA VAL A 65 1.66 -3.15 10.81
C VAL A 65 1.42 -2.04 11.82
N GLU A 66 0.33 -1.31 11.63
CA GLU A 66 -0.17 -0.34 12.59
C GLU A 66 -1.05 -1.04 13.62
N TYR A 67 -0.71 -0.88 14.89
CA TYR A 67 -1.50 -1.32 16.03
C TYR A 67 -2.07 -0.09 16.73
N THR A 68 -3.37 -0.11 16.98
CA THR A 68 -4.07 0.90 17.76
C THR A 68 -4.53 0.26 19.07
N ASP A 69 -4.07 0.81 20.20
CA ASP A 69 -4.57 0.48 21.53
C ASP A 69 -5.39 1.67 22.04
N MET A 70 -6.69 1.46 22.15
CA MET A 70 -7.65 2.49 22.53
C MET A 70 -7.58 2.82 24.03
N ASP A 71 -7.22 1.86 24.87
CA ASP A 71 -7.18 2.03 26.33
C ASP A 71 -5.95 2.85 26.72
N SER A 72 -4.79 2.50 26.16
CA SER A 72 -3.55 3.28 26.35
C SER A 72 -3.47 4.52 25.46
N ARG A 73 -4.39 4.66 24.50
CA ARG A 73 -4.42 5.74 23.49
C ARG A 73 -3.11 5.82 22.72
N THR A 74 -2.58 4.67 22.32
CA THR A 74 -1.33 4.58 21.57
C THR A 74 -1.60 4.06 20.15
N GLN A 75 -0.88 4.63 19.20
CA GLN A 75 -0.70 4.04 17.88
C GLN A 75 0.78 3.72 17.74
N ARG A 76 1.09 2.50 17.31
CA ARG A 76 2.46 2.07 17.06
C ARG A 76 2.55 1.33 15.74
N LEU A 77 3.68 1.52 15.06
CA LEU A 77 4.07 0.71 13.91
C LEU A 77 5.07 -0.33 14.38
N ALA A 78 4.92 -1.58 13.94
CA ALA A 78 5.89 -2.63 14.18
C ALA A 78 6.16 -3.44 12.90
N VAL A 79 7.38 -3.97 12.84
CA VAL A 79 7.79 -4.90 11.78
C VAL A 79 7.26 -6.28 12.12
N GLU A 80 6.50 -6.85 11.20
CA GLU A 80 5.93 -8.19 11.31
C GLU A 80 6.28 -9.00 10.07
N LYS A 81 6.28 -10.34 10.20
CA LYS A 81 6.40 -11.21 9.03
C LYS A 81 5.16 -11.09 8.16
N ARG A 82 5.38 -11.03 6.85
CA ARG A 82 4.31 -11.01 5.87
C ARG A 82 3.54 -12.32 5.97
N GLN A 83 2.25 -12.23 6.27
CA GLN A 83 1.38 -13.40 6.34
C GLN A 83 0.67 -13.62 5.00
N PRO A 84 0.40 -14.88 4.60
CA PRO A 84 -0.35 -15.17 3.37
C PRO A 84 -1.83 -14.74 3.44
N SER A 85 -2.36 -14.59 4.66
CA SER A 85 -3.74 -14.16 4.90
C SER A 85 -3.75 -12.76 5.50
N THR A 86 -4.64 -11.92 4.99
CA THR A 86 -4.95 -10.59 5.53
C THR A 86 -6.21 -10.61 6.39
N GLU A 87 -6.69 -11.79 6.82
CA GLU A 87 -7.89 -11.89 7.65
C GLU A 87 -7.69 -11.12 8.97
N GLY A 88 -8.49 -10.05 9.15
CA GLY A 88 -8.36 -9.12 10.27
C GLY A 88 -7.41 -7.93 10.04
N TRP A 89 -6.81 -7.79 8.86
CA TRP A 89 -5.91 -6.69 8.49
C TRP A 89 -6.63 -5.73 7.55
N ILE A 90 -6.41 -4.43 7.76
CA ILE A 90 -6.96 -3.39 6.90
C ILE A 90 -5.78 -2.59 6.35
N GLU A 91 -5.69 -2.52 5.03
CA GLU A 91 -4.76 -1.61 4.37
C GLU A 91 -5.24 -0.17 4.60
N THR A 92 -4.32 0.72 4.97
CA THR A 92 -4.64 2.13 5.28
C THR A 92 -3.81 3.12 4.48
N VAL A 93 -2.77 2.64 3.79
CA VAL A 93 -1.85 3.49 3.02
C VAL A 93 -1.51 2.83 1.68
N TRP A 94 -1.77 3.56 0.61
CA TRP A 94 -1.49 3.15 -0.76
C TRP A 94 -0.70 4.23 -1.49
N ARG A 95 0.10 3.83 -2.49
CA ARG A 95 0.67 4.74 -3.48
C ARG A 95 0.18 4.38 -4.87
N PHE A 96 0.16 5.36 -5.76
CA PHE A 96 -0.10 5.12 -7.17
C PHE A 96 1.06 4.32 -7.76
N SER A 97 0.75 3.17 -8.36
CA SER A 97 1.73 2.39 -9.10
C SER A 97 1.72 2.83 -10.57
N ASN A 98 2.90 2.87 -11.17
CA ASN A 98 3.03 2.94 -12.64
C ASN A 98 2.80 1.58 -13.29
N ALA A 99 2.67 0.51 -12.49
CA ALA A 99 2.26 -0.79 -12.99
C ALA A 99 0.81 -0.74 -13.48
N THR A 100 0.51 -1.47 -14.53
CA THR A 100 -0.86 -1.65 -15.03
C THR A 100 -1.67 -2.64 -14.20
N ASN A 101 -1.05 -3.31 -13.22
CA ASN A 101 -1.66 -4.36 -12.40
C ASN A 101 -1.29 -4.16 -10.92
N VAL A 102 -2.28 -4.06 -10.02
CA VAL A 102 -2.11 -4.44 -8.60
C VAL A 102 -3.08 -5.57 -8.32
N THR A 103 -2.70 -6.76 -8.76
CA THR A 103 -3.35 -8.01 -8.42
C THR A 103 -2.33 -9.10 -8.75
N LEU A 104 -1.66 -9.64 -7.75
CA LEU A 104 -0.80 -10.81 -7.98
C LEU A 104 -1.72 -12.03 -8.12
N CYS A 105 -1.87 -12.56 -9.33
CA CYS A 105 -2.52 -13.84 -9.59
C CYS A 105 -1.39 -14.82 -9.99
N GLU A 106 -0.90 -15.60 -9.03
CA GLU A 106 0.09 -16.65 -9.31
C GLU A 106 -0.61 -17.88 -9.91
N GLN A 107 -0.21 -18.29 -11.12
CA GLN A 107 -0.53 -19.61 -11.64
C GLN A 107 0.49 -20.61 -11.09
N GLU A 108 0.06 -21.45 -10.16
CA GLU A 108 0.83 -22.63 -9.74
C GLU A 108 0.41 -23.86 -10.53
N CYS A 109 1.37 -24.66 -10.98
CA CYS A 109 1.11 -25.96 -11.58
C CYS A 109 1.26 -27.05 -10.52
N ARG A 110 0.15 -27.56 -9.98
CA ARG A 110 0.14 -28.74 -9.11
C ARG A 110 0.03 -30.01 -9.95
N TYR A 111 1.01 -30.90 -9.81
CA TYR A 111 1.06 -32.18 -10.52
C TYR A 111 0.59 -33.30 -9.58
N GLU A 112 -0.68 -33.69 -9.68
CA GLU A 112 -1.25 -34.85 -8.98
C GLU A 112 -2.04 -35.71 -9.98
N ASP A 113 -1.94 -37.03 -9.84
CA ASP A 113 -2.62 -38.04 -10.67
C ASP A 113 -2.37 -37.95 -12.20
N GLY A 114 -1.11 -37.66 -12.58
CA GLY A 114 -0.64 -37.80 -13.96
C GLY A 114 -1.16 -36.75 -14.95
N GLY A 115 -1.71 -35.63 -14.46
CA GLY A 115 -2.19 -34.53 -15.29
C GLY A 115 -1.99 -33.15 -14.69
N HIS A 116 -1.93 -32.13 -15.56
CA HIS A 116 -1.91 -30.72 -15.16
C HIS A 116 -3.32 -30.26 -14.81
N LYS A 117 -3.58 -29.89 -13.55
CA LYS A 117 -4.76 -29.07 -13.22
C LYS A 117 -4.31 -27.61 -13.13
N HIS A 118 -4.76 -26.80 -14.08
CA HIS A 118 -4.64 -25.35 -14.00
C HIS A 118 -5.64 -24.85 -12.95
N ILE A 119 -5.14 -24.36 -11.83
CA ILE A 119 -5.96 -23.68 -10.81
C ILE A 119 -5.67 -22.18 -10.93
N HIS A 120 -6.74 -21.39 -11.03
CA HIS A 120 -6.67 -19.94 -11.07
C HIS A 120 -7.19 -19.41 -9.73
N ALA A 121 -6.30 -18.88 -8.89
CA ALA A 121 -6.69 -18.24 -7.64
C ALA A 121 -6.78 -16.72 -7.86
N ILE A 122 -8.01 -16.20 -7.96
CA ILE A 122 -8.24 -14.76 -8.04
C ILE A 122 -7.92 -14.17 -6.65
N VAL A 123 -6.95 -13.27 -6.54
CA VAL A 123 -6.74 -12.47 -5.33
C VAL A 123 -6.72 -10.98 -5.67
N GLY A 124 -7.91 -10.39 -5.88
CA GLY A 124 -8.10 -8.94 -5.86
C GLY A 124 -9.34 -8.45 -6.63
N ARG A 125 -9.81 -7.26 -6.23
CA ARG A 125 -11.03 -6.58 -6.66
C ARG A 125 -10.70 -5.32 -7.46
#